data_AF-A0A7C1VQQ2-F1
#
_entry.id   AF-A0A7C1VQQ2-F1
#
_cell.length_a   1.000
_cell.length_b   1.000
_cell.length_c   1.000
_cell.angle_alpha   90.00
_cell.angle_beta   90.00
_cell.angle_gamma   90.00
#
_symmetry.space_group_name_H-M   'P 1'
#
loop_
_entity.id
_entity.type
_entity.pdbx_description
1 polymer ?
#
loop_
_entity_poly.entity_id
_entity_poly.type
_entity_poly.pdbx_seq_one_letter_code
_entity_poly.pdbx_strand_id
1 'polypeptide(L)'
;MRDPKNKIRLYHKALEKWGQDAQILKTVEELCELVLALLGTDQGKIHEEMADVEIMLEQLEVTLGCRNMVKIQKLAKLERLKGWINETD
;
A
#
# COMPACT_ATOMS: atom_id res chain seq x y z
N MET A 1 -2.50 -14.56 -6.64
CA MET A 1 -1.07 -14.83 -6.88
C MET A 1 -0.43 -15.28 -5.55
N ARG A 2 -0.02 -16.56 -5.40
CA ARG A 2 0.31 -17.14 -4.07
C ARG A 2 1.80 -17.15 -3.68
N ASP A 3 2.69 -16.62 -4.52
CA ASP A 3 4.14 -16.61 -4.25
C ASP A 3 4.69 -15.17 -4.14
N PRO A 4 5.18 -14.75 -2.96
CA PRO A 4 5.79 -13.43 -2.74
C PRO A 4 6.97 -13.11 -3.67
N LYS A 5 7.75 -14.10 -4.11
CA LYS A 5 8.89 -13.89 -5.03
C LYS A 5 8.42 -13.50 -6.43
N ASN A 6 7.28 -14.05 -6.86
CA ASN A 6 6.67 -13.68 -8.14
C ASN A 6 6.15 -12.24 -8.14
N LYS A 7 5.69 -11.75 -6.99
CA LYS A 7 5.21 -10.37 -6.80
C LYS A 7 6.32 -9.33 -6.91
N ILE A 8 7.43 -9.54 -6.18
CA ILE A 8 8.57 -8.60 -6.21
C ILE A 8 9.18 -8.49 -7.61
N ARG A 9 9.32 -9.62 -8.33
CA ARG A 9 9.80 -9.60 -9.72
C ARG A 9 8.86 -8.82 -10.64
N LEU A 10 7.55 -8.93 -10.43
CA LEU A 10 6.57 -8.15 -11.20
C LEU A 10 6.72 -6.64 -10.94
N TYR A 11 6.92 -6.25 -9.68
CA TYR A 11 7.12 -4.84 -9.31
C TYR A 11 8.41 -4.26 -9.88
N HIS A 12 9.50 -5.02 -9.89
CA HIS A 12 10.72 -4.58 -10.58
C HIS A 12 10.50 -4.41 -12.08
N LYS A 13 9.79 -5.32 -12.75
CA LYS A 13 9.45 -5.15 -14.17
C LYS A 13 8.58 -3.92 -14.43
N ALA A 14 7.67 -3.61 -13.52
CA ALA A 14 6.84 -2.42 -13.61
C ALA A 14 7.71 -1.15 -13.47
N LEU A 15 8.63 -1.13 -12.51
CA LEU A 15 9.58 -0.05 -12.34
C LEU A 15 10.51 0.11 -13.55
N GLU A 16 11.04 -0.98 -14.10
CA GLU A 16 11.89 -0.97 -15.31
C GLU A 16 11.13 -0.44 -16.53
N LYS A 17 9.83 -0.75 -16.64
CA LYS A 17 9.01 -0.37 -17.81
C LYS A 17 8.57 1.10 -17.77
N TRP A 18 8.17 1.60 -16.60
CA TRP A 18 7.50 2.91 -16.48
C TRP A 18 8.31 3.95 -15.69
N GLY A 19 9.31 3.54 -14.92
CA GLY A 19 10.14 4.42 -14.11
C GLY A 19 9.49 4.84 -12.79
N GLN A 20 10.29 5.48 -11.95
CA GLN A 20 9.93 5.87 -10.60
C GLN A 20 8.81 6.92 -10.55
N ASP A 21 8.88 7.96 -11.39
CA ASP A 21 7.90 9.05 -11.36
C ASP A 21 6.50 8.58 -11.72
N ALA A 22 6.38 7.70 -12.71
CA ALA A 22 5.11 7.08 -13.09
C ALA A 22 4.52 6.21 -11.99
N GLN A 23 5.37 5.45 -11.27
CA GLN A 23 4.96 4.62 -10.12
C GLN A 23 4.42 5.48 -8.97
N ILE A 24 5.08 6.61 -8.68
CA ILE A 24 4.62 7.57 -7.67
C ILE A 24 3.29 8.18 -8.09
N LEU A 25 3.18 8.65 -9.34
CA LEU A 25 1.95 9.25 -9.85
C LEU A 25 0.77 8.28 -9.81
N LYS A 26 0.99 7.03 -10.23
CA LYS A 26 -0.06 5.99 -10.15
C LYS A 26 -0.45 5.69 -8.71
N THR A 27 0.50 5.70 -7.77
CA THR A 27 0.17 5.55 -6.34
C THR A 27 -0.73 6.69 -5.84
N VAL A 28 -0.48 7.93 -6.28
CA VAL A 28 -1.33 9.09 -5.95
C VAL A 28 -2.73 8.92 -6.53
N GLU A 29 -2.85 8.43 -7.77
CA GLU A 29 -4.13 8.14 -8.42
C GLU A 29 -4.96 7.14 -7.62
N GLU A 30 -4.42 5.96 -7.27
CA GLU A 30 -5.15 4.95 -6.49
C GLU A 30 -5.56 5.47 -5.10
N LEU A 31 -4.69 6.27 -4.46
CA LEU A 31 -5.03 6.89 -3.18
C LEU A 31 -6.20 7.87 -3.32
N CYS A 32 -6.27 8.63 -4.41
CA CYS A 32 -7.40 9.51 -4.70
C CYS A 32 -8.66 8.73 -5.05
N GLU A 33 -8.55 7.62 -5.79
CA GLU A 33 -9.69 6.77 -6.13
C GLU A 33 -10.29 6.12 -4.87
N LEU A 34 -9.45 5.64 -3.95
CA LEU A 34 -9.90 5.15 -2.64
C LEU A 34 -10.58 6.25 -1.82
N VAL A 35 -10.04 7.48 -1.79
CA VAL A 35 -10.69 8.61 -1.12
C VAL A 35 -12.08 8.87 -1.70
N LEU A 36 -12.22 8.87 -3.02
CA LEU A 36 -13.52 9.06 -3.68
C LEU A 36 -14.48 7.89 -3.40
N ALA A 37 -14.00 6.66 -3.38
CA ALA A 37 -14.80 5.48 -3.06
C ALA A 37 -15.33 5.52 -1.61
N LEU A 38 -14.50 5.95 -0.65
CA LEU A 38 -14.88 6.08 0.76
C LEU A 38 -15.89 7.21 1.03
N LEU A 39 -15.95 8.24 0.18
CA LEU A 39 -17.00 9.27 0.23
C LEU A 39 -18.36 8.75 -0.29
N GLY A 40 -18.34 7.67 -1.06
CA GLY A 40 -19.53 6.97 -1.52
C GLY A 40 -20.01 5.89 -0.55
N THR A 41 -20.98 5.09 -1.01
CA THR A 41 -21.52 3.95 -0.26
C THR A 41 -21.30 2.61 -0.97
N ASP A 42 -20.60 2.61 -2.11
CA ASP A 42 -20.33 1.40 -2.90
C ASP A 42 -19.20 0.58 -2.27
N GLN A 43 -19.59 -0.47 -1.56
CA GLN A 43 -18.65 -1.39 -0.91
C GLN A 43 -17.78 -2.14 -1.91
N GLY A 44 -18.30 -2.46 -3.10
CA GLY A 44 -17.53 -3.14 -4.15
C GLY A 44 -16.37 -2.27 -4.60
N LYS A 45 -16.66 -0.99 -4.85
CA LYS A 45 -15.63 -0.01 -5.22
C LYS A 45 -14.61 0.18 -4.09
N ILE A 46 -15.05 0.31 -2.84
CA ILE A 46 -14.12 0.42 -1.70
C ILE A 46 -13.15 -0.76 -1.66
N HIS A 47 -13.62 -2.00 -1.86
CA HIS A 47 -12.75 -3.18 -1.85
C HIS A 47 -11.74 -3.17 -3.00
N GLU A 48 -12.15 -2.75 -4.20
CA GLU A 48 -11.30 -2.63 -5.38
C GLU A 48 -10.17 -1.62 -5.14
N GLU A 49 -10.53 -0.39 -4.78
CA GLU A 49 -9.53 0.67 -4.57
C GLU A 49 -8.61 0.38 -3.38
N MET A 50 -9.10 -0.32 -2.34
CA MET A 50 -8.24 -0.78 -1.24
C MET A 50 -7.17 -1.76 -1.74
N ALA A 51 -7.54 -2.70 -2.62
CA ALA A 51 -6.60 -3.66 -3.18
C ALA A 51 -5.56 -2.97 -4.08
N ASP A 52 -5.99 -1.99 -4.86
CA ASP A 52 -5.10 -1.22 -5.73
C ASP A 52 -4.11 -0.36 -4.93
N VAL A 53 -4.58 0.33 -3.87
CA VAL A 53 -3.71 1.05 -2.93
C VAL A 53 -2.73 0.11 -2.24
N GLU A 54 -3.15 -1.08 -1.79
CA GLU A 54 -2.23 -2.06 -1.19
C GLU A 54 -1.11 -2.46 -2.15
N ILE A 55 -1.45 -2.77 -3.41
CA ILE A 55 -0.47 -3.13 -4.44
C ILE A 55 0.47 -1.96 -4.72
N MET A 56 -0.04 -0.74 -4.85
CA MET A 56 0.78 0.43 -5.16
C MET A 56 1.70 0.82 -4.00
N LEU A 57 1.26 0.70 -2.75
CA LEU A 57 2.13 0.89 -1.58
C LEU A 57 3.27 -0.14 -1.56
N GLU A 58 3.01 -1.39 -1.92
CA GLU A 58 4.07 -2.40 -2.02
C GLU A 58 5.04 -2.15 -3.18
N GLN A 59 4.56 -1.64 -4.32
CA GLN A 59 5.40 -1.20 -5.45
C GLN A 59 6.25 0.01 -5.05
N LEU A 60 5.68 0.94 -4.29
CA LEU A 60 6.38 2.13 -3.80
C LEU A 60 7.49 1.76 -2.80
N GLU A 61 7.26 0.77 -1.93
CA GLU A 61 8.30 0.21 -1.05
C GLU A 61 9.51 -0.35 -1.83
N VAL A 62 9.28 -0.96 -3.00
CA VAL A 62 10.33 -1.45 -3.91
C VAL A 62 11.01 -0.29 -4.62
N THR A 63 10.22 0.63 -5.18
CA THR A 63 10.69 1.81 -5.92
C THR A 63 11.60 2.69 -5.07
N LEU A 64 11.27 2.90 -3.80
CA LEU A 64 12.04 3.73 -2.86
C LEU A 64 13.07 2.93 -2.04
N GLY A 65 13.16 1.61 -2.22
CA GLY A 65 14.07 0.76 -1.45
C GLY A 65 13.83 0.77 0.07
N CYS A 66 12.60 1.07 0.51
CA CYS A 66 12.30 1.41 1.91
C CYS A 66 11.49 0.36 2.68
N ARG A 67 11.25 -0.83 2.09
CA ARG A 67 10.42 -1.90 2.68
C ARG A 67 10.72 -2.20 4.16
N ASN A 68 12.00 -2.33 4.53
CA ASN A 68 12.38 -2.63 5.92
C ASN A 68 12.02 -1.47 6.88
N MET A 69 12.17 -0.22 6.44
CA MET A 69 11.88 0.97 7.25
C MET A 69 10.37 1.11 7.45
N VAL A 70 9.59 0.90 6.38
CA VAL A 70 8.13 0.87 6.46
C VAL A 70 7.66 -0.24 7.40
N LYS A 71 8.26 -1.44 7.35
CA LYS A 71 7.95 -2.54 8.27
C LYS A 71 8.19 -2.16 9.74
N ILE A 72 9.33 -1.52 10.05
CA ILE A 72 9.64 -1.05 11.41
C ILE A 72 8.59 -0.03 11.88
N GLN A 73 8.24 0.93 11.03
CA GLN A 73 7.22 1.94 11.34
C GLN A 73 5.83 1.33 11.56
N LYS A 74 5.45 0.32 10.75
CA LYS A 74 4.20 -0.45 10.92
C LYS A 74 4.17 -1.14 12.28
N LEU A 75 5.23 -1.85 12.66
CA LEU A 75 5.34 -2.53 13.96
C LEU A 75 5.21 -1.55 15.13
N ALA A 76 5.95 -0.44 15.11
CA ALA A 76 5.88 0.56 16.18
C ALA A 76 4.49 1.21 16.32
N LYS A 77 3.76 1.39 15.21
CA LYS A 77 2.38 1.90 15.23
C LYS A 77 1.40 0.86 15.79
N LEU A 78 1.56 -0.41 15.44
CA LEU A 78 0.73 -1.49 15.97
C LEU A 78 0.94 -1.69 17.48
N GLU A 79 2.17 -1.59 17.97
CA GLU A 79 2.42 -1.65 19.43
C GLU A 79 1.77 -0.48 20.17
N ARG A 80 1.79 0.74 19.62
CA ARG A 80 1.02 1.86 20.18
C ARG A 80 -0.48 1.60 20.21
N LEU A 81 -1.03 1.05 19.12
CA LEU A 81 -2.46 0.73 19.04
C LEU A 81 -2.86 -0.30 20.09
N LYS A 82 -2.03 -1.34 20.31
CA LYS A 82 -2.25 -2.31 21.40
C LYS A 82 -2.23 -1.62 22.77
N GLY A 83 -1.31 -0.69 22.99
CA GLY A 83 -1.27 0.13 24.20
C GLY A 83 -2.59 0.86 24.44
N TRP A 84 -3.12 1.57 23.43
CA TRP A 84 -4.39 2.28 23.54
C TRP A 84 -5.58 1.37 23.86
N ILE A 85 -5.65 0.19 23.24
CA ILE A 85 -6.74 -0.76 23.50
C ILE A 85 -6.67 -1.28 24.94
N ASN A 86 -5.47 -1.57 25.44
CA ASN A 86 -5.27 -2.12 26.78
C ASN A 86 -5.34 -1.07 27.91
N GLU A 87 -5.21 0.22 27.59
CA GLU A 87 -5.36 1.34 28.54
C GLU A 87 -6.83 1.78 28.70
N THR A 88 -7.74 1.30 27.84
CA THR A 88 -9.18 1.60 27.90
C THR A 88 -10.04 0.61 28.71
N ASP A 89 -9.43 -0.18 29.59
CA ASP A 89 -10.10 -0.96 30.65
C ASP A 89 -10.01 -0.24 32.02
#